data_AF-A0A9D8RQY5-F1
#
_entry.id   AF-A0A9D8RQY5-F1
#
_cell.length_a   1.000
_cell.length_b   1.000
_cell.length_c   1.000
_cell.angle_alpha   90.00
_cell.angle_beta   90.00
_cell.angle_gamma   90.00
#
_symmetry.space_group_name_H-M   'P 1'
#
loop_
_entity.id
_entity.type
_entity.pdbx_description
1 polymer ?
#
loop_
_entity_poly.entity_id
_entity_poly.type
_entity_poly.pdbx_seq_one_letter_code
_entity_poly.pdbx_strand_id
1 'polypeptide(L)'
;MRIFGIVFALALFSFGIVAMRIEINRSGRAISQLQNEVEIKEARNQYLKLEILRLSSPETVSRLAREKLGLVPVKPHEVIWLEDK
;
A
#
# COMPACT_ATOMS: atom_id res chain seq x y z
N MET A 1 -3.32 -40.76 -45.65
CA MET A 1 -3.48 -40.95 -44.19
C MET A 1 -2.31 -40.41 -43.36
N ARG A 2 -1.05 -40.78 -43.61
CA ARG A 2 0.10 -40.32 -42.79
C ARG A 2 0.30 -38.79 -42.79
N ILE A 3 0.25 -38.15 -43.95
CA ILE A 3 0.39 -36.69 -44.08
C ILE A 3 -0.73 -35.97 -43.34
N PHE A 4 -1.96 -36.45 -43.46
CA PHE A 4 -3.12 -35.90 -42.75
C PHE A 4 -2.93 -35.98 -41.22
N GLY A 5 -2.45 -37.12 -40.70
CA GLY A 5 -2.16 -37.26 -39.27
C GLY A 5 -1.08 -36.29 -38.77
N ILE A 6 -0.04 -36.06 -39.57
CA ILE A 6 1.03 -35.10 -39.23
C ILE A 6 0.49 -33.67 -39.20
N VAL A 7 -0.27 -33.27 -40.24
CA VAL A 7 -0.88 -31.93 -40.29
C VAL A 7 -1.85 -31.74 -39.12
N PHE A 8 -2.64 -32.75 -38.79
CA PHE A 8 -3.56 -32.70 -37.65
C PHE A 8 -2.83 -32.58 -36.31
N ALA A 9 -1.73 -33.31 -36.12
CA ALA A 9 -0.90 -33.21 -34.91
C ALA A 9 -0.26 -31.80 -34.78
N LEU A 10 0.23 -31.23 -35.88
CA LEU A 10 0.77 -29.86 -35.89
C LEU A 10 -0.30 -28.81 -35.60
N ALA A 11 -1.52 -29.00 -36.13
CA ALA A 11 -2.65 -28.12 -35.83
C ALA A 11 -3.03 -28.16 -34.35
N LEU A 12 -3.11 -29.34 -33.74
CA LEU A 12 -3.36 -29.48 -32.31
C LEU A 12 -2.23 -28.86 -31.46
N PHE A 13 -0.99 -29.08 -31.85
CA PHE A 13 0.16 -28.55 -31.14
C PHE A 13 0.19 -27.02 -31.16
N SER A 14 -0.02 -26.42 -32.34
CA SER A 14 -0.11 -24.95 -32.47
C SER A 14 -1.30 -24.37 -31.69
N PHE A 15 -2.45 -25.04 -31.67
CA PHE A 15 -3.59 -24.63 -30.85
C PHE A 15 -3.25 -24.63 -29.35
N GLY A 16 -2.56 -25.67 -28.87
CA GLY A 16 -2.09 -25.75 -27.48
C GLY A 16 -1.18 -24.59 -27.08
N ILE A 17 -0.25 -24.19 -27.97
CA ILE A 17 0.64 -23.04 -27.73
C ILE A 17 -0.17 -21.74 -27.59
N VAL A 18 -1.16 -21.53 -28.47
CA VAL A 18 -2.00 -20.33 -28.43
C VAL A 18 -2.82 -20.27 -27.14
N ALA A 19 -3.41 -21.40 -26.72
CA ALA A 19 -4.17 -21.49 -25.49
C ALA A 19 -3.31 -21.16 -24.25
N MET A 20 -2.11 -21.73 -24.15
CA MET A 20 -1.17 -21.40 -23.07
C MET A 20 -0.80 -19.92 -23.06
N ARG A 21 -0.56 -19.31 -24.23
CA ARG A 21 -0.21 -17.89 -24.33
C ARG A 21 -1.35 -16.98 -23.86
N ILE A 22 -2.60 -17.34 -24.12
CA ILE A 22 -3.77 -16.60 -23.64
C ILE A 22 -3.85 -16.66 -22.11
N GLU A 23 -3.63 -17.82 -21.52
CA GLU A 23 -3.66 -18.01 -20.07
C GLU A 23 -2.54 -17.24 -19.38
N ILE A 24 -1.31 -17.32 -19.90
CA ILE A 24 -0.17 -16.53 -19.40
C ILE A 24 -0.47 -15.03 -19.47
N ASN A 25 -1.02 -14.53 -20.58
CA ASN A 25 -1.37 -13.11 -20.72
C ASN A 25 -2.51 -12.67 -19.78
N ARG A 26 -3.43 -13.58 -19.44
CA ARG A 26 -4.48 -13.31 -18.46
C ARG A 26 -3.88 -13.20 -17.05
N SER A 27 -3.05 -14.17 -16.67
CA SER A 27 -2.36 -14.17 -15.38
C SER A 27 -1.39 -12.99 -15.23
N GLY A 28 -0.63 -12.66 -16.29
CA GLY A 28 0.28 -11.52 -16.29
C GLY A 28 -0.43 -10.18 -16.08
N ARG A 29 -1.63 -10.00 -16.67
CA ARG A 29 -2.45 -8.81 -16.43
C ARG A 29 -2.95 -8.72 -14.98
N ALA A 30 -3.41 -9.83 -14.42
CA ALA A 30 -3.83 -9.86 -13.02
C ALA A 30 -2.67 -9.55 -12.06
N ILE A 31 -1.48 -10.11 -12.32
CA ILE A 31 -0.27 -9.81 -11.54
C ILE A 31 0.08 -8.33 -11.63
N SER A 32 0.08 -7.75 -12.83
CA SER A 32 0.39 -6.33 -13.02
C SER A 32 -0.61 -5.41 -12.30
N GLN A 33 -1.90 -5.75 -12.32
CA GLN A 33 -2.92 -5.02 -11.58
C GLN A 33 -2.69 -5.09 -10.06
N LEU A 34 -2.43 -6.30 -9.54
CA LEU A 34 -2.15 -6.51 -8.12
C LEU A 34 -0.89 -5.77 -7.67
N GLN A 35 0.18 -5.80 -8.47
CA GLN A 35 1.41 -5.07 -8.17
C GLN A 35 1.17 -3.56 -8.09
N ASN A 36 0.43 -2.99 -9.04
CA ASN A 36 0.08 -1.58 -9.03
C ASN A 36 -0.78 -1.21 -7.80
N GLU A 37 -1.73 -2.07 -7.41
CA GLU A 37 -2.50 -1.85 -6.18
C GLU A 37 -1.64 -1.84 -4.92
N VAL A 38 -0.68 -2.74 -4.83
CA VAL A 38 0.26 -2.80 -3.71
C VAL A 38 1.10 -1.53 -3.66
N GLU A 39 1.68 -1.12 -4.78
CA GLU A 39 2.50 0.09 -4.88
C GLU A 39 1.72 1.35 -4.45
N ILE A 40 0.47 1.51 -4.93
CA ILE A 40 -0.39 2.63 -4.54
C ILE A 40 -0.68 2.60 -3.03
N LYS A 41 -0.99 1.42 -2.47
CA LYS A 41 -1.30 1.27 -1.05
C LYS A 41 -0.07 1.54 -0.18
N GLU A 42 1.11 1.10 -0.59
CA GLU A 42 2.37 1.34 0.10
C GLU A 42 2.73 2.83 0.10
N ALA A 43 2.64 3.50 -1.05
CA ALA A 43 2.86 4.93 -1.17
C ALA A 43 1.89 5.72 -0.28
N ARG A 44 0.61 5.33 -0.27
CA ARG A 44 -0.40 5.94 0.61
C ARG A 44 -0.09 5.70 2.09
N ASN A 45 0.34 4.50 2.45
CA ASN A 45 0.70 4.17 3.82
C ASN A 45 1.90 5.00 4.31
N GLN A 46 2.94 5.15 3.49
CA GLN A 46 4.10 5.97 3.79
C GLN A 46 3.71 7.44 3.99
N TYR A 47 2.88 7.98 3.10
CA TYR A 47 2.34 9.34 3.24
C TYR A 47 1.57 9.53 4.56
N LEU A 48 0.66 8.61 4.89
CA LEU A 48 -0.13 8.69 6.11
C LEU A 48 0.74 8.57 7.37
N LYS A 49 1.79 7.74 7.36
CA LYS A 49 2.75 7.66 8.46
C LYS A 49 3.47 8.98 8.69
N LEU A 50 3.93 9.64 7.63
CA LEU A 50 4.55 10.96 7.73
C LEU A 50 3.57 12.01 8.24
N GLU A 51 2.32 11.97 7.79
CA GLU A 51 1.29 12.88 8.26
C GLU A 51 0.99 12.67 9.75
N ILE A 52 0.90 11.43 10.22
CA ILE A 52 0.74 11.12 11.64
C ILE A 52 1.90 11.68 12.46
N LEU A 53 3.15 11.50 12.00
CA LEU A 53 4.33 12.03 12.69
C LEU A 53 4.29 13.56 12.75
N ARG A 54 3.86 14.22 11.65
CA ARG A 54 3.71 15.67 11.60
C ARG A 54 2.63 16.16 12.57
N LEU A 55 1.47 15.51 12.57
CA LEU A 55 0.34 15.88 13.44
C LEU A 55 0.63 15.60 14.91
N SER A 56 1.37 14.54 15.20
CA SER A 56 1.80 14.15 16.55
C SER A 56 3.01 14.95 17.03
N SER A 57 3.58 15.83 16.20
CA SER A 57 4.77 16.59 16.59
C SER A 57 4.43 17.50 17.80
N PRO A 58 5.35 17.63 18.78
CA PRO A 58 5.11 18.45 19.96
C PRO A 58 4.71 19.89 19.61
N GLU A 59 5.27 20.45 18.53
CA GLU A 59 4.95 21.80 18.06
C GLU A 59 3.51 21.89 17.57
N THR A 60 3.06 20.91 16.78
CA THR A 60 1.69 20.86 16.26
C THR A 60 0.69 20.68 17.38
N VAL A 61 0.97 19.76 18.31
CA VAL A 61 0.13 19.51 19.50
C VAL A 61 0.07 20.76 20.39
N SER A 62 1.21 21.38 20.68
CA SER A 62 1.29 22.59 21.53
C SER A 62 0.57 23.77 20.89
N ARG A 63 0.72 23.96 19.57
CA ARG A 63 -0.02 24.99 18.82
C ARG A 63 -1.51 24.74 18.89
N LEU A 64 -1.96 23.51 18.64
CA LEU A 64 -3.38 23.16 18.68
C LEU A 64 -3.96 23.35 20.08
N ALA A 65 -3.24 22.93 21.13
CA ALA A 65 -3.62 23.14 22.52
C ALA A 65 -3.75 24.63 22.87
N ARG A 66 -2.85 25.47 22.36
CA ARG A 66 -2.93 26.93 22.54
C ARG A 66 -4.10 27.56 21.78
N GLU A 67 -4.27 27.20 20.51
CA GLU A 67 -5.29 27.82 19.64
C GLU A 67 -6.72 27.36 19.95
N LYS A 68 -6.91 26.07 20.28
CA LYS A 68 -8.24 25.48 20.49
C LYS A 68 -8.68 25.46 21.94
N LEU A 69 -7.73 25.26 22.86
CA LEU A 69 -8.02 25.06 24.28
C LEU A 69 -7.50 26.23 25.14
N GLY A 70 -6.83 27.22 24.54
CA GLY A 70 -6.25 28.35 25.29
C GLY A 70 -5.11 27.95 26.22
N LEU A 71 -4.56 26.73 26.07
CA LEU A 71 -3.56 26.20 26.97
C LEU A 71 -2.20 26.85 26.71
N VAL A 72 -1.49 27.16 27.79
CA VAL A 72 -0.13 27.69 27.76
C VAL A 72 0.81 26.76 28.50
N PRO A 73 2.09 26.67 28.11
CA PRO A 73 3.08 25.88 28.83
C PRO A 73 3.14 26.33 30.30
N VAL A 74 3.00 25.37 31.22
CA VAL A 74 3.12 25.60 32.67
C VAL A 74 4.55 25.97 33.00
N LYS A 75 4.76 26.97 33.86
CA LYS A 75 6.12 27.35 34.27
C LYS A 75 6.67 26.29 35.24
N PRO A 76 7.99 26.05 35.29
CA PRO A 76 8.56 25.00 36.14
C PRO A 76 8.18 25.10 37.63
N HIS A 77 7.97 26.30 38.15
CA HIS A 77 7.58 26.54 39.55
C HIS A 77 6.09 26.33 39.85
N GLU A 78 5.27 26.13 38.81
CA GLU A 78 3.83 25.86 38.94
C GLU A 78 3.52 24.35 38.92
N VAL A 79 4.53 23.49 38.72
CA VAL A 79 4.37 22.03 38.71
C VAL A 79 4.38 21.50 40.13
N ILE A 80 3.27 20.88 40.55
CA ILE A 80 3.12 20.25 41.87
C ILE A 80 3.10 18.73 41.69
N TRP A 81 4.02 18.03 42.36
CA TRP A 81 4.06 16.57 42.38
C TRP A 81 3.16 16.04 43.50
N LEU A 82 2.24 15.14 43.15
CA LEU A 82 1.44 14.43 44.15
C LEU A 82 2.21 13.17 44.55
N GLU A 83 2.50 13.00 45.85
CA GLU A 83 3.01 11.74 46.39
C GLU A 83 1.86 10.73 46.48
N ASP A 84 2.06 9.54 45.94
CA ASP A 84 1.14 8.41 46.14
C ASP A 84 1.18 7.99 47.61
N LYS A 85 -0.01 7.87 48.22
CA LYS A 85 -0.20 7.43 49.61
C LYS A 85 0.12 5.96 49.82
#